data_AF-A0A8R1EQ14-F1
#
_entry.id   AF-A0A8R1EQ14-F1
#
_cell.length_a   1.000
_cell.length_b   1.000
_cell.length_c   1.000
_cell.angle_alpha   90.00
_cell.angle_beta   90.00
_cell.angle_gamma   90.00
#
_symmetry.space_group_name_H-M   'P 1'
#
loop_
_entity.id
_entity.type
_entity.pdbx_description
1 polymer ?
#
loop_
_entity_poly.entity_id
_entity_poly.type
_entity_poly.pdbx_seq_one_letter_code
_entity_poly.pdbx_strand_id
1 'polypeptide(L)'
;MSFALVTCFTYSAWFTPYLRIYSALLRGRRPYIVTHDVHCRISSASFPLRGQPGNSFSHCLSTSVATDDRLAELLEETKTIKYDIIGLSETKRAAETHMMHRDGTGVFLGKRNTTSVSGGVGFIVNSTLLPKIQEIKFLNHRIAYLTFQVDRRLSCTVFQVYAPVADSDPEELADFYESLEEAYTACRSRYKLVVEVNEYVYLGRLLNHNNELEPELHRRRRAAWAAFNNIKNTTDALSCPRIRAQLFDSIVLPALTYGSEVWTFTQALSERVRVTHAALERRLVGISLSEQRQRNLHREDIRAQSEVRDPLLVIKKKKLGWAGHIMRRNDGRWTRLVQEWYPIGEKRPVGRPRMRWSDSLQKEISLFDGNHLKTHWSTIAKDRMAWKAVIRDHINLLFIVFHEMMKSNNAKPDTKYSWEYYDLNETERARRVRGKWENTKRT
;
A
#
# COMPACT_ATOMS: atom_id res chain seq x y z
N MET A 1 -5.57 -11.59 13.62
CA MET A 1 -5.51 -10.48 12.63
C MET A 1 -4.58 -9.32 13.04
N SER A 2 -4.46 -8.95 14.32
CA SER A 2 -3.63 -7.80 14.75
C SER A 2 -2.10 -8.00 14.71
N PHE A 3 -1.61 -9.22 14.47
CA PHE A 3 -0.18 -9.52 14.32
C PHE A 3 0.38 -9.10 12.95
N ALA A 4 -0.47 -9.10 11.91
CA ALA A 4 -0.07 -8.87 10.52
C ALA A 4 0.22 -7.40 10.17
N LEU A 5 -0.32 -6.45 10.94
CA LEU A 5 -0.18 -5.02 10.67
C LEU A 5 1.09 -4.41 11.29
N VAL A 6 1.68 -5.09 12.28
CA VAL A 6 2.86 -4.65 13.03
C VAL A 6 4.14 -4.79 12.20
N THR A 7 4.28 -5.91 11.51
CA THR A 7 5.42 -6.22 10.61
C THR A 7 5.46 -5.31 9.38
N CYS A 8 4.31 -4.75 8.98
CA CYS A 8 4.19 -3.92 7.79
C CYS A 8 4.78 -2.49 7.98
N PHE A 9 4.85 -1.99 9.22
CA PHE A 9 5.38 -0.66 9.53
C PHE A 9 6.86 -0.70 9.97
N THR A 10 7.29 -1.77 10.67
CA THR A 10 8.70 -2.04 10.99
C THR A 10 9.55 -2.07 9.73
N TYR A 11 9.07 -2.75 8.68
CA TYR A 11 9.74 -2.78 7.38
C TYR A 11 9.97 -1.40 6.76
N SER A 12 8.99 -0.49 6.80
CA SER A 12 9.11 0.85 6.19
C SER A 12 10.08 1.79 6.92
N ALA A 13 10.18 1.67 8.25
CA ALA A 13 11.03 2.54 9.06
C ALA A 13 12.53 2.15 8.96
N TRP A 14 12.82 0.87 8.77
CA TRP A 14 14.19 0.34 8.66
C TRP A 14 14.71 0.28 7.22
N PHE A 15 13.85 0.13 6.21
CA PHE A 15 14.26 0.20 4.80
C PHE A 15 14.86 1.58 4.45
N THR A 16 14.27 2.66 4.97
CA THR A 16 14.53 4.02 4.48
C THR A 16 15.95 4.56 4.79
N PRO A 17 16.56 4.32 5.98
CA PRO A 17 17.92 4.80 6.27
C PRO A 17 19.00 3.98 5.54
N TYR A 18 18.91 2.64 5.56
CA TYR A 18 19.92 1.77 4.95
C TYR A 18 19.93 1.90 3.41
N LEU A 19 18.77 2.01 2.75
CA LEU A 19 18.72 2.23 1.29
C LEU A 19 19.04 3.67 0.86
N ARG A 20 18.88 4.68 1.73
CA ARG A 20 19.36 6.04 1.43
C ARG A 20 20.88 6.10 1.34
N ILE A 21 21.58 5.35 2.20
CA ILE A 21 23.04 5.23 2.17
C ILE A 21 23.50 4.54 0.87
N TYR A 22 22.83 3.46 0.45
CA TYR A 22 23.19 2.74 -0.78
C TYR A 22 22.75 3.43 -2.09
N SER A 23 21.59 4.09 -2.13
CA SER A 23 21.16 4.86 -3.32
C SER A 23 22.04 6.09 -3.60
N ALA A 24 22.76 6.59 -2.58
CA ALA A 24 23.73 7.66 -2.74
C ALA A 24 25.02 7.18 -3.44
N LEU A 25 25.40 5.90 -3.28
CA LEU A 25 26.59 5.30 -3.89
C LEU A 25 26.39 4.98 -5.40
N LEU A 26 25.16 4.74 -5.84
CA LEU A 26 24.84 4.31 -7.22
C LEU A 26 24.39 5.46 -8.17
N ARG A 27 24.77 6.72 -7.88
CA ARG A 27 24.39 7.86 -8.74
C ARG A 27 25.12 7.82 -10.08
N GLY A 28 24.43 7.36 -11.12
CA GLY A 28 24.83 7.59 -12.50
C GLY A 28 23.98 6.89 -13.55
N ARG A 29 22.94 7.60 -14.04
CA ARG A 29 22.10 7.29 -15.22
C ARG A 29 20.96 6.29 -15.00
N ARG A 30 19.75 6.85 -14.81
CA ARG A 30 18.46 6.16 -14.76
C ARG A 30 17.96 5.84 -16.19
N PRO A 31 17.34 4.68 -16.40
CA PRO A 31 15.90 4.69 -16.73
C PRO A 31 15.14 3.52 -16.08
N TYR A 32 13.96 3.78 -15.50
CA TYR A 32 13.04 2.72 -15.06
C TYR A 32 11.58 3.15 -15.23
N ILE A 33 10.76 2.30 -15.85
CA ILE A 33 9.29 2.35 -15.84
C ILE A 33 8.83 0.94 -15.46
N VAL A 34 7.94 0.84 -14.46
CA VAL A 34 7.35 -0.43 -14.00
C VAL A 34 5.85 -0.45 -14.28
N THR A 35 5.36 -1.49 -14.94
CA THR A 35 3.92 -1.81 -15.07
C THR A 35 3.58 -3.09 -14.29
N HIS A 36 2.37 -3.17 -13.75
CA HIS A 36 1.86 -4.31 -12.98
C HIS A 36 0.70 -4.97 -13.73
N ASP A 37 0.73 -6.30 -13.88
CA ASP A 37 -0.45 -7.09 -14.28
C ASP A 37 -0.98 -7.95 -13.12
N VAL A 38 -2.27 -8.27 -13.17
CA VAL A 38 -3.14 -8.41 -11.98
C VAL A 38 -3.36 -9.86 -11.55
N HIS A 39 -2.83 -10.86 -12.27
CA HIS A 39 -3.08 -12.27 -11.94
C HIS A 39 -1.87 -13.10 -11.50
N CYS A 40 -0.67 -12.83 -12.00
CA CYS A 40 0.58 -13.26 -11.38
C CYS A 40 1.29 -12.05 -10.77
N ARG A 41 1.97 -12.19 -9.63
CA ARG A 41 2.75 -11.12 -8.97
C ARG A 41 4.00 -10.76 -9.79
N ILE A 42 3.81 -10.29 -11.01
CA ILE A 42 4.84 -9.96 -11.99
C ILE A 42 4.91 -8.43 -12.06
N SER A 43 6.02 -7.89 -11.58
CA SER A 43 6.40 -6.49 -11.78
C SER A 43 7.29 -6.41 -13.02
N SER A 44 6.84 -5.77 -14.10
CA SER A 44 7.60 -5.66 -15.35
C SER A 44 8.36 -4.34 -15.45
N ALA A 45 9.66 -4.34 -15.72
CA ALA A 45 10.51 -3.18 -15.99
C ALA A 45 10.99 -3.11 -17.45
N SER A 46 10.72 -2.03 -18.17
CA SER A 46 11.18 -1.86 -19.56
C SER A 46 12.46 -1.01 -19.63
N PHE A 47 13.45 -1.41 -20.43
CA PHE A 47 14.70 -0.66 -20.63
C PHE A 47 14.88 -0.28 -22.10
N PRO A 48 14.82 1.03 -22.45
CA PRO A 48 15.22 1.49 -23.76
C PRO A 48 16.75 1.54 -23.85
N LEU A 49 17.35 0.60 -24.57
CA LEU A 49 18.72 0.76 -25.07
C LEU A 49 18.66 1.71 -26.28
N ARG A 50 19.53 2.75 -26.30
CA ARG A 50 19.54 3.75 -27.40
C ARG A 50 19.64 3.04 -28.76
N GLY A 51 18.60 3.20 -29.58
CA GLY A 51 18.60 2.78 -30.99
C GLY A 51 18.01 1.40 -31.31
N GLN A 52 17.39 0.69 -30.36
CA GLN A 52 16.68 -0.57 -30.63
C GLN A 52 15.28 -0.61 -30.00
N PRO A 53 14.32 -1.39 -30.55
CA PRO A 53 13.02 -1.60 -29.91
C PRO A 53 13.24 -2.14 -28.48
N GLY A 54 12.52 -1.55 -27.51
CA GLY A 54 12.81 -1.70 -26.08
C GLY A 54 12.71 -3.14 -25.59
N ASN A 55 13.79 -3.62 -24.96
CA ASN A 55 13.79 -4.89 -24.24
C ASN A 55 13.01 -4.73 -22.92
N SER A 56 12.12 -5.68 -22.67
CA SER A 56 11.23 -5.77 -21.50
C SER A 56 11.76 -6.82 -20.53
N PHE A 57 12.14 -6.39 -19.35
CA PHE A 57 12.45 -7.27 -18.22
C PHE A 57 11.23 -7.38 -17.33
N SER A 58 11.02 -8.53 -16.71
CA SER A 58 10.02 -8.66 -15.66
C SER A 58 10.60 -9.37 -14.45
N HIS A 59 10.02 -9.13 -13.29
CA HIS A 59 10.40 -9.78 -12.05
C HIS A 59 9.13 -10.37 -11.45
N CYS A 60 9.16 -11.64 -11.09
CA CYS A 60 8.05 -12.32 -10.45
C CYS A 60 8.47 -12.80 -9.07
N LEU A 61 7.72 -12.35 -8.05
CA LEU A 61 7.73 -12.98 -6.72
C LEU A 61 6.71 -14.13 -6.73
N SER A 62 7.07 -15.23 -7.39
CA SER A 62 6.25 -16.44 -7.46
C SER A 62 6.54 -17.33 -6.25
N THR A 63 5.72 -17.20 -5.20
CA THR A 63 5.85 -17.95 -3.92
C THR A 63 5.68 -19.48 -4.00
N SER A 64 5.49 -20.08 -5.18
CA SER A 64 5.06 -21.48 -5.30
C SER A 64 5.64 -22.31 -6.46
N VAL A 65 6.76 -21.93 -7.09
CA VAL A 65 7.36 -22.72 -8.20
C VAL A 65 8.11 -23.98 -7.71
N ALA A 66 7.74 -24.51 -6.54
CA ALA A 66 8.41 -25.64 -5.91
C ALA A 66 8.17 -26.96 -6.67
N THR A 67 7.03 -27.07 -7.36
CA THR A 67 6.62 -28.26 -8.14
C THR A 67 6.53 -27.94 -9.63
N ASP A 68 6.56 -28.98 -10.47
CA ASP A 68 6.45 -28.84 -11.93
C ASP A 68 5.08 -28.34 -12.36
N ASP A 69 4.00 -28.74 -11.67
CA ASP A 69 2.65 -28.24 -11.94
C ASP A 69 2.55 -26.71 -11.79
N ARG A 70 3.16 -26.17 -10.74
CA ARG A 70 3.18 -24.73 -10.48
C ARG A 70 4.07 -23.97 -11.44
N LEU A 71 5.14 -24.60 -11.91
CA LEU A 71 5.96 -24.04 -12.97
C LEU A 71 5.19 -23.99 -14.30
N ALA A 72 4.43 -25.03 -14.62
CA ALA A 72 3.59 -25.05 -15.81
C ALA A 72 2.52 -23.95 -15.78
N GLU A 73 1.84 -23.77 -14.64
CA GLU A 73 0.88 -22.68 -14.42
C GLU A 73 1.54 -21.30 -14.62
N LEU A 74 2.73 -21.09 -14.04
CA LEU A 74 3.48 -19.85 -14.23
C LEU A 74 3.82 -19.62 -15.71
N LEU A 75 4.30 -20.64 -16.42
CA LEU A 75 4.65 -20.51 -17.84
C LEU A 75 3.43 -20.16 -18.70
N GLU A 76 2.24 -20.67 -18.38
CA GLU A 76 1.02 -20.27 -19.08
C GLU A 76 0.71 -18.77 -18.87
N GLU A 77 0.82 -18.29 -17.64
CA GLU A 77 0.62 -16.87 -17.30
C GLU A 77 1.66 -15.97 -17.98
N THR A 78 2.90 -16.43 -18.16
CA THR A 78 3.93 -15.65 -18.85
C THR A 78 3.58 -15.35 -20.31
N LYS A 79 2.75 -16.17 -20.97
CA LYS A 79 2.32 -15.93 -22.37
C LYS A 79 1.47 -14.67 -22.51
N THR A 80 0.84 -14.21 -21.44
CA THR A 80 0.01 -12.99 -21.45
C THR A 80 0.85 -11.71 -21.39
N ILE A 81 2.15 -11.83 -21.08
CA ILE A 81 3.05 -10.70 -20.82
C ILE A 81 4.16 -10.71 -21.86
N LYS A 82 4.52 -9.53 -22.37
CA LYS A 82 5.73 -9.38 -23.18
C LYS A 82 6.96 -9.30 -22.29
N TYR A 83 7.87 -10.25 -22.42
CA TYR A 83 9.12 -10.29 -21.66
C TYR A 83 10.27 -10.86 -22.48
N ASP A 84 11.49 -10.42 -22.15
CA ASP A 84 12.75 -11.01 -22.60
C ASP A 84 13.36 -11.88 -21.51
N ILE A 85 13.32 -11.40 -20.26
CA ILE A 85 13.80 -12.14 -19.08
C ILE A 85 12.83 -11.89 -17.92
N ILE A 86 12.48 -12.96 -17.20
CA ILE A 86 11.77 -12.91 -15.93
C ILE A 86 12.71 -13.39 -14.82
N GLY A 87 13.01 -12.54 -13.86
CA GLY A 87 13.68 -12.95 -12.63
C GLY A 87 12.70 -13.54 -11.62
N LEU A 88 13.03 -14.69 -11.03
CA LEU A 88 12.22 -15.40 -10.05
C LEU A 88 12.91 -15.41 -8.68
N SER A 89 12.13 -15.22 -7.62
CA SER A 89 12.56 -15.36 -6.22
C SER A 89 11.61 -16.28 -5.46
N GLU A 90 12.12 -16.94 -4.41
CA GLU A 90 11.38 -17.92 -3.59
C GLU A 90 10.84 -19.10 -4.43
N THR A 91 11.68 -19.62 -5.35
CA THR A 91 11.34 -20.77 -6.20
C THR A 91 11.19 -22.06 -5.40
N LYS A 92 11.89 -22.19 -4.27
CA LYS A 92 11.84 -23.32 -3.33
C LYS A 92 12.11 -24.69 -3.96
N ARG A 93 12.84 -24.71 -5.09
CA ARG A 93 13.25 -25.95 -5.77
C ARG A 93 14.29 -26.70 -4.96
N ALA A 94 14.07 -28.00 -4.73
CA ALA A 94 15.00 -28.83 -3.95
C ALA A 94 16.35 -29.02 -4.65
N ALA A 95 16.36 -29.04 -5.98
CA ALA A 95 17.55 -29.15 -6.80
C ALA A 95 17.56 -28.07 -7.89
N GLU A 96 18.74 -27.78 -8.40
CA GLU A 96 18.90 -26.89 -9.54
C GLU A 96 18.21 -27.48 -10.76
N THR A 97 17.43 -26.68 -11.48
CA THR A 97 16.59 -27.12 -12.58
C THR A 97 16.88 -26.28 -13.81
N HIS A 98 17.28 -26.94 -14.88
CA HIS A 98 17.52 -26.33 -16.19
C HIS A 98 16.63 -27.05 -17.18
N MET A 99 15.68 -26.34 -17.78
CA MET A 99 14.79 -26.92 -18.77
C MET A 99 14.49 -25.96 -19.90
N MET A 100 14.21 -26.54 -21.07
CA MET A 100 13.66 -25.84 -22.21
C MET A 100 12.18 -26.18 -22.31
N HIS A 101 11.33 -25.16 -22.34
CA HIS A 101 9.91 -25.36 -22.61
C HIS A 101 9.69 -25.61 -24.12
N ARG A 102 8.50 -26.12 -24.48
CA ARG A 102 8.19 -26.54 -25.85
C ARG A 102 8.24 -25.40 -26.87
N ASP A 103 8.06 -24.16 -26.41
CA ASP A 103 8.12 -22.94 -27.22
C ASP A 103 9.55 -22.35 -27.33
N GLY A 104 10.55 -23.06 -26.80
CA GLY A 104 11.94 -22.62 -26.77
C GLY A 104 12.29 -21.69 -25.60
N THR A 105 11.36 -21.41 -24.69
CA THR A 105 11.64 -20.62 -23.48
C THR A 105 12.59 -21.39 -22.56
N GLY A 106 13.69 -20.76 -22.16
CA GLY A 106 14.65 -21.34 -21.22
C GLY A 106 14.24 -21.05 -19.77
N VAL A 107 14.25 -22.06 -18.92
CA VAL A 107 13.93 -21.96 -17.48
C VAL A 107 15.13 -22.44 -16.68
N PHE A 108 15.66 -21.56 -15.83
CA PHE A 108 16.85 -21.79 -15.03
C PHE A 108 16.54 -21.48 -13.56
N LEU A 109 16.46 -22.49 -12.71
CA LEU A 109 16.09 -22.35 -11.30
C LEU A 109 17.21 -22.86 -10.40
N GLY A 110 17.69 -22.02 -9.50
CA GLY A 110 18.64 -22.38 -8.46
C GLY A 110 17.99 -23.18 -7.34
N LYS A 111 18.80 -23.98 -6.65
CA LYS A 111 18.38 -24.74 -5.47
C LYS A 111 18.04 -23.82 -4.29
N ARG A 112 17.07 -24.23 -3.48
CA ARG A 112 16.74 -23.62 -2.19
C ARG A 112 17.84 -23.86 -1.15
N ASN A 113 17.70 -23.22 0.01
CA ASN A 113 18.59 -23.50 1.14
C ASN A 113 18.50 -24.99 1.54
N THR A 114 19.63 -25.59 1.93
CA THR A 114 19.69 -27.00 2.37
C THR A 114 19.03 -27.19 3.73
N THR A 115 19.07 -26.18 4.60
CA THR A 115 18.56 -26.26 5.98
C THR A 115 17.10 -25.83 6.13
N SER A 116 16.51 -25.17 5.12
CA SER A 116 15.14 -24.65 5.18
C SER A 116 14.39 -24.76 3.85
N VAL A 117 13.06 -24.67 3.88
CA VAL A 117 12.22 -24.64 2.66
C VAL A 117 12.13 -23.23 2.06
N SER A 118 13.11 -22.37 2.31
CA SER A 118 13.12 -20.97 1.88
C SER A 118 14.21 -20.70 0.83
N GLY A 119 13.96 -19.68 0.01
CA GLY A 119 14.87 -19.24 -1.04
C GLY A 119 14.71 -20.01 -2.35
N GLY A 120 15.77 -20.00 -3.13
CA GLY A 120 15.74 -20.34 -4.55
C GLY A 120 15.45 -19.10 -5.38
N VAL A 121 16.34 -18.84 -6.33
CA VAL A 121 16.25 -17.76 -7.31
C VAL A 121 16.36 -18.35 -8.70
N GLY A 122 15.84 -17.67 -9.72
CA GLY A 122 15.81 -18.23 -11.07
C GLY A 122 15.56 -17.20 -12.15
N PHE A 123 15.61 -17.67 -13.38
CA PHE A 123 15.34 -16.91 -14.58
C PHE A 123 14.45 -17.71 -15.53
N ILE A 124 13.48 -17.04 -16.14
CA ILE A 124 12.79 -17.49 -17.35
C ILE A 124 13.26 -16.57 -18.47
N VAL A 125 13.82 -17.13 -19.54
CA VAL A 125 14.43 -16.38 -20.63
C VAL A 125 13.68 -16.70 -21.92
N ASN A 126 13.21 -15.67 -22.60
CA ASN A 126 12.52 -15.80 -23.88
C ASN A 126 13.43 -16.47 -24.91
N SER A 127 12.87 -17.33 -25.78
CA SER A 127 13.59 -18.04 -26.84
C SER A 127 14.40 -17.11 -27.75
N THR A 128 13.97 -15.86 -27.93
CA THR A 128 14.67 -14.85 -28.73
C THR A 128 16.00 -14.39 -28.12
N LEU A 129 16.06 -14.30 -26.78
CA LEU A 129 17.25 -13.83 -26.07
C LEU A 129 18.16 -14.99 -25.65
N LEU A 130 17.62 -16.20 -25.54
CA LEU A 130 18.34 -17.39 -25.10
C LEU A 130 19.68 -17.62 -25.84
N PRO A 131 19.80 -17.47 -27.18
CA PRO A 131 21.06 -17.65 -27.90
C PRO A 131 22.12 -16.58 -27.59
N LYS A 132 21.72 -15.45 -26.99
CA LYS A 132 22.62 -14.36 -26.61
C LYS A 132 23.12 -14.48 -25.18
N ILE A 133 22.58 -15.43 -24.40
CA ILE A 133 23.05 -15.70 -23.04
C ILE A 133 24.46 -16.28 -23.11
N GLN A 134 25.40 -15.64 -22.43
CA GLN A 134 26.79 -16.10 -22.32
C GLN A 134 26.97 -16.99 -21.09
N GLU A 135 26.29 -16.66 -19.99
CA GLU A 135 26.44 -17.35 -18.73
C GLU A 135 25.22 -17.15 -17.83
N ILE A 136 24.88 -18.17 -17.05
CA ILE A 136 23.95 -18.09 -15.92
C ILE A 136 24.66 -18.72 -14.72
N LYS A 137 24.77 -17.99 -13.62
CA LYS A 137 25.40 -18.47 -12.38
C LYS A 137 24.43 -18.33 -11.21
N PHE A 138 24.33 -19.39 -10.42
CA PHE A 138 23.69 -19.39 -9.10
C PHE A 138 24.77 -19.37 -8.04
N LEU A 139 24.97 -18.23 -7.37
CA LEU A 139 26.00 -18.11 -6.33
C LEU A 139 25.55 -18.76 -5.03
N ASN A 140 24.29 -18.52 -4.67
CA ASN A 140 23.66 -19.13 -3.52
C ASN A 140 22.13 -19.18 -3.73
N HIS A 141 21.40 -19.60 -2.71
CA HIS A 141 19.94 -19.71 -2.76
C HIS A 141 19.20 -18.35 -2.83
N ARG A 142 19.91 -17.21 -2.75
CA ARG A 142 19.35 -15.85 -2.78
C ARG A 142 19.91 -14.96 -3.89
N ILE A 143 21.02 -15.34 -4.52
CA ILE A 143 21.72 -14.52 -5.52
C ILE A 143 22.03 -15.38 -6.74
N ALA A 144 21.52 -14.93 -7.88
CA ALA A 144 21.88 -15.45 -9.18
C ALA A 144 22.11 -14.30 -10.14
N TYR A 145 22.91 -14.52 -11.17
CA TYR A 145 23.02 -13.59 -12.27
C TYR A 145 23.07 -14.31 -13.61
N LEU A 146 22.58 -13.64 -14.64
CA LEU A 146 22.83 -14.03 -16.01
C LEU A 146 23.57 -12.91 -16.72
N THR A 147 24.42 -13.28 -17.66
CA THR A 147 25.13 -12.35 -18.55
C THR A 147 24.76 -12.67 -19.97
N PHE A 148 24.43 -11.64 -20.75
CA PHE A 148 24.07 -11.79 -22.15
C PHE A 148 24.68 -10.69 -23.00
N GLN A 149 24.85 -11.01 -24.27
CA GLN A 149 25.39 -10.09 -25.25
C GLN A 149 24.28 -9.20 -25.83
N VAL A 150 24.44 -7.90 -25.66
CA VAL A 150 23.54 -6.90 -26.26
C VAL A 150 23.94 -6.66 -27.72
N ASP A 151 25.23 -6.46 -27.95
CA ASP A 151 25.83 -6.23 -29.28
C ASP A 151 27.28 -6.74 -29.29
N ARG A 152 27.96 -6.75 -30.43
CA ARG A 152 29.34 -7.26 -30.61
C ARG A 152 30.36 -6.72 -29.61
N ARG A 153 30.11 -5.53 -29.03
CA ARG A 153 31.00 -4.87 -28.06
C ARG A 153 30.39 -4.67 -26.67
N LEU A 154 29.13 -5.08 -26.46
CA LEU A 154 28.35 -4.73 -25.27
C LEU A 154 27.78 -6.00 -24.63
N SER A 155 28.14 -6.22 -23.37
CA SER A 155 27.51 -7.23 -22.50
C SER A 155 26.71 -6.56 -21.38
N CYS A 156 25.65 -7.25 -20.97
CA CYS A 156 24.81 -6.87 -19.85
C CYS A 156 24.69 -8.04 -18.88
N THR A 157 24.83 -7.76 -17.60
CA THR A 157 24.58 -8.73 -16.52
C THR A 157 23.39 -8.30 -15.70
N VAL A 158 22.50 -9.24 -15.43
CA VAL A 158 21.28 -9.05 -14.65
C VAL A 158 21.36 -9.92 -13.42
N PHE A 159 21.34 -9.28 -12.25
CA PHE A 159 21.34 -9.91 -10.95
C PHE A 159 19.91 -10.07 -10.46
N GLN A 160 19.52 -11.32 -10.22
CA GLN A 160 18.31 -11.67 -9.50
C GLN A 160 18.67 -11.92 -8.04
N VAL A 161 18.12 -11.08 -7.17
CA VAL A 161 18.42 -11.09 -5.74
C VAL A 161 17.17 -11.25 -4.89
N TYR A 162 17.30 -11.98 -3.79
CA TYR A 162 16.27 -12.11 -2.76
C TYR A 162 16.87 -11.84 -1.37
N ALA A 163 16.86 -10.56 -1.00
CA ALA A 163 17.45 -10.09 0.25
C ALA A 163 16.81 -10.76 1.48
N PRO A 164 17.61 -11.07 2.52
CA PRO A 164 17.10 -11.45 3.83
C PRO A 164 16.09 -10.45 4.40
N VAL A 165 15.25 -10.94 5.30
CA VAL A 165 14.30 -10.10 6.03
C VAL A 165 15.09 -9.21 6.98
N ALA A 166 14.61 -8.00 7.28
CA ALA A 166 15.30 -7.10 8.21
C ALA A 166 15.46 -7.70 9.63
N ASP A 167 14.60 -8.65 9.99
CA ASP A 167 14.65 -9.39 11.26
C ASP A 167 15.52 -10.67 11.16
N SER A 168 16.18 -10.91 10.01
CA SER A 168 17.18 -11.97 9.87
C SER A 168 18.40 -11.66 10.74
N ASP A 169 19.18 -12.71 11.00
CA ASP A 169 20.41 -12.59 11.76
C ASP A 169 21.38 -11.58 11.09
N PRO A 170 22.02 -10.67 11.85
CA PRO A 170 22.92 -9.66 11.28
C PRO A 170 24.08 -10.26 10.48
N GLU A 171 24.57 -11.44 10.85
CA GLU A 171 25.61 -12.16 10.10
C GLU A 171 25.07 -12.61 8.74
N GLU A 172 23.88 -13.24 8.69
CA GLU A 172 23.22 -13.62 7.42
C GLU A 172 23.01 -12.41 6.50
N LEU A 173 22.66 -11.25 7.08
CA LEU A 173 22.48 -10.01 6.33
C LEU A 173 23.81 -9.49 5.77
N ALA A 174 24.87 -9.47 6.58
CA ALA A 174 26.20 -9.04 6.17
C ALA A 174 26.75 -9.96 5.06
N ASP A 175 26.72 -11.27 5.27
CA ASP A 175 27.17 -12.29 4.31
C ASP A 175 26.47 -12.13 2.96
N PHE A 176 25.16 -11.85 2.97
CA PHE A 176 24.39 -11.63 1.75
C PHE A 176 24.87 -10.40 0.97
N TYR A 177 25.06 -9.26 1.65
CA TYR A 177 25.49 -8.03 0.99
C TYR A 177 26.95 -8.10 0.53
N GLU A 178 27.84 -8.73 1.31
CA GLU A 178 29.22 -8.97 0.91
C GLU A 178 29.28 -9.87 -0.33
N SER A 179 28.56 -10.99 -0.33
CA SER A 179 28.46 -11.89 -1.49
C SER A 179 27.94 -11.17 -2.74
N LEU A 180 26.95 -10.27 -2.57
CA LEU A 180 26.39 -9.49 -3.67
C LEU A 180 27.40 -8.48 -4.21
N GLU A 181 28.11 -7.77 -3.33
CA GLU A 181 29.11 -6.76 -3.70
C GLU A 181 30.30 -7.40 -4.41
N GLU A 182 30.77 -8.55 -3.92
CA GLU A 182 31.83 -9.35 -4.56
C GLU A 182 31.41 -9.77 -5.97
N ALA A 183 30.20 -10.31 -6.13
CA ALA A 183 29.66 -10.72 -7.41
C ALA A 183 29.49 -9.53 -8.38
N TYR A 184 28.99 -8.41 -7.87
CA TYR A 184 28.80 -7.20 -8.63
C TYR A 184 30.14 -6.63 -9.10
N THR A 185 31.16 -6.62 -8.24
CA THR A 185 32.49 -6.09 -8.53
C THR A 185 33.27 -6.99 -9.49
N ALA A 186 33.20 -8.31 -9.30
CA ALA A 186 33.86 -9.30 -10.17
C ALA A 186 33.29 -9.28 -11.60
N CYS A 187 32.04 -8.87 -11.78
CA CYS A 187 31.40 -8.82 -13.08
C CYS A 187 32.05 -7.76 -14.00
N ARG A 188 32.51 -8.18 -15.19
CA ARG A 188 33.15 -7.28 -16.18
C ARG A 188 32.18 -6.65 -17.18
N SER A 189 30.88 -6.95 -17.08
CA SER A 189 29.89 -6.45 -18.02
C SER A 189 29.75 -4.94 -17.97
N ARG A 190 29.56 -4.33 -19.15
CA ARG A 190 29.44 -2.86 -19.27
C ARG A 190 28.18 -2.35 -18.58
N TYR A 191 27.09 -3.13 -18.68
CA TYR A 191 25.84 -2.84 -17.99
C TYR A 191 25.61 -3.88 -16.91
N LYS A 192 25.33 -3.42 -15.69
CA LYS A 192 24.97 -4.26 -14.55
C LYS A 192 23.62 -3.79 -14.05
N LEU A 193 22.66 -4.72 -13.96
CA LEU A 193 21.30 -4.46 -13.54
C LEU A 193 21.03 -5.32 -12.31
N VAL A 194 20.71 -4.69 -11.17
CA VAL A 194 20.22 -5.41 -9.99
C VAL A 194 18.71 -5.27 -9.98
N VAL A 195 18.00 -6.40 -10.01
CA VAL A 195 16.54 -6.39 -10.08
C VAL A 195 15.99 -6.12 -8.68
N GLU A 196 15.46 -4.92 -8.49
CA GLU A 196 14.80 -4.49 -7.25
C GLU A 196 13.29 -4.36 -7.45
N VAL A 197 12.52 -4.85 -6.47
CA VAL A 197 11.06 -4.72 -6.46
C VAL A 197 10.68 -3.40 -5.82
N ASN A 198 10.18 -2.48 -6.63
CA ASN A 198 9.76 -1.15 -6.16
C ASN A 198 8.47 -1.17 -5.34
N GLU A 199 7.57 -2.13 -5.62
CA GLU A 199 6.29 -2.29 -4.95
C GLU A 199 5.98 -3.77 -4.70
N TYR A 200 5.58 -4.14 -3.49
CA TYR A 200 5.22 -5.52 -3.15
C TYR A 200 4.02 -5.59 -2.21
N VAL A 201 3.18 -6.61 -2.39
CA VAL A 201 2.03 -6.84 -1.50
C VAL A 201 2.43 -7.77 -0.37
N TYR A 202 2.32 -7.27 0.85
CA TYR A 202 2.57 -8.03 2.07
C TYR A 202 1.39 -7.95 3.02
N LEU A 203 0.92 -9.14 3.45
CA LEU A 203 -0.24 -9.30 4.34
C LEU A 203 -1.46 -8.48 3.90
N GLY A 204 -1.63 -8.44 2.58
CA GLY A 204 -2.70 -7.74 1.91
C GLY A 204 -2.42 -6.26 1.66
N ARG A 205 -1.38 -5.59 2.17
CA ARG A 205 -1.06 -4.17 1.89
C ARG A 205 0.09 -4.04 0.88
N LEU A 206 -0.04 -3.14 -0.08
CA LEU A 206 1.04 -2.78 -0.99
C LEU A 206 2.02 -1.84 -0.26
N LEU A 207 3.28 -2.22 -0.29
CA LEU A 207 4.42 -1.48 0.23
C LEU A 207 5.27 -1.02 -0.94
N ASN A 208 5.82 0.19 -0.85
CA ASN A 208 6.75 0.72 -1.84
C ASN A 208 7.89 1.45 -1.14
N HIS A 209 9.01 1.63 -1.84
CA HIS A 209 10.21 2.27 -1.28
C HIS A 209 9.99 3.71 -0.84
N ASN A 210 9.10 4.40 -1.54
CA ASN A 210 8.80 5.80 -1.24
C ASN A 210 7.79 5.94 -0.08
N ASN A 211 7.28 4.84 0.49
CA ASN A 211 6.19 4.82 1.48
C ASN A 211 4.99 5.71 1.07
N GLU A 212 4.65 5.69 -0.20
CA GLU A 212 3.53 6.42 -0.80
C GLU A 212 2.25 5.60 -0.68
N LEU A 213 1.19 6.22 -0.15
CA LEU A 213 -0.08 5.55 0.08
C LEU A 213 -0.94 5.43 -1.18
N GLU A 214 -0.66 6.22 -2.22
CA GLU A 214 -1.51 6.27 -3.42
C GLU A 214 -1.64 4.93 -4.16
N PRO A 215 -0.55 4.18 -4.43
CA PRO A 215 -0.64 2.87 -5.08
C PRO A 215 -1.50 1.87 -4.29
N GLU A 216 -1.36 1.84 -2.96
CA GLU A 216 -2.18 0.99 -2.09
C GLU A 216 -3.65 1.43 -2.11
N LEU A 217 -3.91 2.75 -2.05
CA LEU A 217 -5.28 3.26 -2.13
C LEU A 217 -5.93 2.92 -3.47
N HIS A 218 -5.21 3.05 -4.58
CA HIS A 218 -5.67 2.66 -5.90
C HIS A 218 -6.09 1.17 -5.93
N ARG A 219 -5.26 0.29 -5.35
CA ARG A 219 -5.56 -1.13 -5.24
C ARG A 219 -6.81 -1.41 -4.40
N ARG A 220 -7.03 -0.69 -3.30
CA ARG A 220 -8.23 -0.80 -2.46
C ARG A 220 -9.50 -0.36 -3.17
N ARG A 221 -9.41 0.72 -3.94
CA ARG A 221 -10.51 1.19 -4.79
C ARG A 221 -10.91 0.12 -5.81
N ARG A 222 -9.95 -0.53 -6.47
CA ARG A 222 -10.20 -1.66 -7.38
C ARG A 222 -10.81 -2.86 -6.67
N ALA A 223 -10.29 -3.22 -5.50
CA ALA A 223 -10.83 -4.32 -4.69
C ALA A 223 -12.28 -4.06 -4.25
N ALA A 224 -12.63 -2.82 -3.89
CA ALA A 224 -13.99 -2.43 -3.58
C ALA A 224 -14.93 -2.56 -4.78
N TRP A 225 -14.50 -2.14 -5.98
CA TRP A 225 -15.26 -2.33 -7.21
C TRP A 225 -15.48 -3.82 -7.54
N ALA A 226 -14.43 -4.64 -7.43
CA ALA A 226 -14.55 -6.07 -7.65
C ALA A 226 -15.53 -6.71 -6.65
N ALA A 227 -15.42 -6.35 -5.37
CA ALA A 227 -16.32 -6.82 -4.32
C ALA A 227 -17.78 -6.41 -4.58
N PHE A 228 -18.01 -5.18 -5.05
CA PHE A 228 -19.34 -4.70 -5.42
C PHE A 228 -19.90 -5.47 -6.62
N ASN A 229 -19.09 -5.70 -7.66
CA ASN A 229 -19.52 -6.42 -8.85
C ASN A 229 -19.99 -7.85 -8.52
N ASN A 230 -19.34 -8.52 -7.56
CA ASN A 230 -19.72 -9.85 -7.11
C ASN A 230 -21.11 -9.89 -6.44
N ILE A 231 -21.53 -8.80 -5.78
CA ILE A 231 -22.82 -8.73 -5.09
C ILE A 231 -23.88 -7.99 -5.89
N LYS A 232 -23.53 -7.42 -7.05
CA LYS A 232 -24.39 -6.51 -7.81
C LYS A 232 -25.75 -7.12 -8.12
N ASN A 233 -25.77 -8.33 -8.69
CA ASN A 233 -27.02 -9.00 -9.07
C ASN A 233 -27.93 -9.23 -7.85
N THR A 234 -27.35 -9.63 -6.72
CA THR A 234 -28.06 -9.79 -5.46
C THR A 234 -28.59 -8.44 -4.96
N THR A 235 -27.78 -7.37 -5.00
CA THR A 235 -28.22 -6.05 -4.57
C THR A 235 -29.29 -5.45 -5.46
N ASP A 236 -29.33 -5.79 -6.76
CA ASP A 236 -30.32 -5.30 -7.71
C ASP A 236 -31.67 -6.02 -7.55
N ALA A 237 -31.65 -7.29 -7.14
CA ALA A 237 -32.85 -8.06 -6.84
C ALA A 237 -33.52 -7.65 -5.51
N LEU A 238 -32.79 -6.95 -4.63
CA LEU A 238 -33.30 -6.52 -3.33
C LEU A 238 -34.03 -5.17 -3.43
N SER A 239 -35.30 -5.14 -3.01
CA SER A 239 -36.07 -3.89 -2.97
C SER A 239 -35.78 -3.02 -1.74
N CYS A 240 -35.35 -3.62 -0.62
CA CYS A 240 -35.13 -2.90 0.63
C CYS A 240 -33.75 -2.20 0.66
N PRO A 241 -33.69 -0.84 0.71
CA PRO A 241 -32.42 -0.10 0.74
C PRO A 241 -31.52 -0.48 1.91
N ARG A 242 -32.12 -0.70 3.09
CA ARG A 242 -31.39 -1.09 4.31
C ARG A 242 -30.63 -2.41 4.17
N ILE A 243 -31.22 -3.42 3.52
CA ILE A 243 -30.56 -4.73 3.32
C ILE A 243 -29.43 -4.57 2.29
N ARG A 244 -29.66 -3.80 1.21
CA ARG A 244 -28.62 -3.45 0.23
C ARG A 244 -27.43 -2.75 0.92
N ALA A 245 -27.72 -1.80 1.80
CA ALA A 245 -26.72 -1.08 2.59
C ALA A 245 -25.93 -2.01 3.50
N GLN A 246 -26.60 -2.93 4.22
CA GLN A 246 -25.95 -3.93 5.06
C GLN A 246 -25.01 -4.86 4.27
N LEU A 247 -25.42 -5.29 3.07
CA LEU A 247 -24.59 -6.12 2.20
C LEU A 247 -23.37 -5.34 1.68
N PHE A 248 -23.58 -4.10 1.27
CA PHE A 248 -22.50 -3.19 0.88
C PHE A 248 -21.48 -2.98 2.01
N ASP A 249 -21.99 -2.66 3.19
CA ASP A 249 -21.21 -2.35 4.39
C ASP A 249 -20.42 -3.54 4.95
N SER A 250 -20.86 -4.77 4.67
CA SER A 250 -20.20 -6.00 5.12
C SER A 250 -19.17 -6.54 4.12
N ILE A 251 -19.27 -6.18 2.83
CA ILE A 251 -18.43 -6.76 1.77
C ILE A 251 -17.56 -5.69 1.09
N VAL A 252 -18.16 -4.59 0.63
CA VAL A 252 -17.47 -3.56 -0.15
C VAL A 252 -16.68 -2.62 0.75
N LEU A 253 -17.28 -2.19 1.86
CA LEU A 253 -16.65 -1.25 2.78
C LEU A 253 -15.37 -1.80 3.44
N PRO A 254 -15.32 -3.08 3.87
CA PRO A 254 -14.08 -3.68 4.35
C PRO A 254 -13.01 -3.78 3.26
N ALA A 255 -13.37 -4.10 2.02
CA ALA A 255 -12.41 -4.15 0.90
C ALA A 255 -11.77 -2.77 0.64
N LEU A 256 -12.56 -1.70 0.72
CA LEU A 256 -12.09 -0.32 0.54
C LEU A 256 -11.22 0.17 1.71
N THR A 257 -11.57 -0.20 2.94
CA THR A 257 -10.99 0.36 4.17
C THR A 257 -9.99 -0.58 4.86
N TYR A 258 -9.55 -1.65 4.21
CA TYR A 258 -8.60 -2.58 4.80
C TYR A 258 -7.23 -1.91 5.00
N GLY A 259 -6.66 -2.04 6.20
CA GLY A 259 -5.35 -1.49 6.54
C GLY A 259 -5.34 0.02 6.79
N SER A 260 -6.51 0.67 6.78
CA SER A 260 -6.63 2.12 6.95
C SER A 260 -6.26 2.63 8.35
N GLU A 261 -6.14 1.73 9.32
CA GLU A 261 -5.70 2.02 10.70
C GLU A 261 -4.33 2.71 10.74
N VAL A 262 -3.46 2.37 9.79
CA VAL A 262 -2.04 2.78 9.74
C VAL A 262 -1.77 3.81 8.63
N TRP A 263 -2.80 4.31 7.95
CA TRP A 263 -2.66 5.26 6.86
C TRP A 263 -2.51 6.71 7.35
N THR A 264 -1.73 7.48 6.60
CA THR A 264 -1.59 8.94 6.72
C THR A 264 -2.43 9.61 5.64
N PHE A 265 -3.66 10.03 5.99
CA PHE A 265 -4.56 10.67 5.05
C PHE A 265 -4.18 12.13 4.80
N THR A 266 -3.96 12.46 3.53
CA THR A 266 -4.00 13.84 3.04
C THR A 266 -5.41 14.14 2.53
N GLN A 267 -5.77 15.42 2.41
CA GLN A 267 -7.06 15.82 1.84
C GLN A 267 -7.31 15.22 0.45
N ALA A 268 -6.25 15.17 -0.39
CA ALA A 268 -6.33 14.56 -1.72
C ALA A 268 -6.64 13.05 -1.67
N LEU A 269 -6.02 12.31 -0.73
CA LEU A 269 -6.29 10.88 -0.55
C LEU A 269 -7.71 10.63 -0.01
N SER A 270 -8.18 11.48 0.90
CA SER A 270 -9.56 11.44 1.38
C SER A 270 -10.55 11.66 0.23
N GLU A 271 -10.30 12.61 -0.66
CA GLU A 271 -11.18 12.85 -1.81
C GLU A 271 -11.22 11.68 -2.78
N ARG A 272 -10.09 10.98 -3.01
CA ARG A 272 -10.06 9.75 -3.82
C ARG A 272 -10.95 8.65 -3.25
N VAL A 273 -10.99 8.50 -1.93
CA VAL A 273 -11.93 7.59 -1.25
C VAL A 273 -13.37 8.04 -1.48
N ARG A 274 -13.67 9.34 -1.26
CA ARG A 274 -15.03 9.90 -1.44
C ARG A 274 -15.56 9.72 -2.85
N VAL A 275 -14.76 10.06 -3.87
CA VAL A 275 -15.14 9.92 -5.29
C VAL A 275 -15.44 8.46 -5.63
N THR A 276 -14.60 7.53 -5.16
CA THR A 276 -14.82 6.10 -5.38
C THR A 276 -16.10 5.62 -4.71
N HIS A 277 -16.29 6.02 -3.44
CA HIS A 277 -17.48 5.66 -2.69
C HIS A 277 -18.75 6.22 -3.32
N ALA A 278 -18.78 7.49 -3.71
CA ALA A 278 -19.93 8.10 -4.37
C ALA A 278 -20.30 7.40 -5.68
N ALA A 279 -19.31 6.94 -6.45
CA ALA A 279 -19.55 6.18 -7.66
C ALA A 279 -20.14 4.77 -7.37
N LEU A 280 -19.69 4.12 -6.29
CA LEU A 280 -20.22 2.85 -5.81
C LEU A 280 -21.63 3.01 -5.23
N GLU A 281 -21.87 4.04 -4.40
CA GLU A 281 -23.17 4.39 -3.81
C GLU A 281 -24.23 4.61 -4.89
N ARG A 282 -23.87 5.33 -5.94
CA ARG A 282 -24.76 5.59 -7.06
C ARG A 282 -25.09 4.31 -7.86
N ARG A 283 -24.18 3.32 -7.86
CA ARG A 283 -24.37 2.04 -8.56
C ARG A 283 -25.14 1.00 -7.73
N LEU A 284 -24.96 0.99 -6.40
CA LEU A 284 -26.04 0.68 -5.45
C LEU A 284 -27.19 1.69 -5.71
N VAL A 285 -28.34 1.78 -5.06
CA VAL A 285 -29.43 2.72 -5.50
C VAL A 285 -29.98 2.49 -6.93
N GLY A 286 -29.18 2.60 -8.01
CA GLY A 286 -29.54 2.26 -9.40
C GLY A 286 -29.46 3.43 -10.37
N ILE A 287 -28.84 4.55 -9.97
CA ILE A 287 -28.86 5.80 -10.72
C ILE A 287 -27.69 5.86 -11.71
N SER A 288 -27.93 6.28 -12.95
CA SER A 288 -26.82 6.54 -13.88
C SER A 288 -26.18 7.93 -13.65
N LEU A 289 -24.95 8.14 -14.12
CA LEU A 289 -24.34 9.49 -14.08
C LEU A 289 -25.15 10.52 -14.90
N SER A 290 -25.77 10.08 -15.99
CA SER A 290 -26.64 10.94 -16.82
C SER A 290 -27.91 11.33 -16.06
N GLU A 291 -28.59 10.35 -15.47
CA GLU A 291 -29.80 10.54 -14.67
C GLU A 291 -29.55 11.41 -13.44
N GLN A 292 -28.41 11.25 -12.76
CA GLN A 292 -28.01 12.12 -11.67
C GLN A 292 -27.94 13.59 -12.12
N ARG A 293 -27.35 13.86 -13.29
CA ARG A 293 -27.23 15.22 -13.84
C ARG A 293 -28.57 15.78 -14.28
N GLN A 294 -29.39 14.97 -14.95
CA GLN A 294 -30.73 15.37 -15.40
C GLN A 294 -31.65 15.73 -14.24
N ARG A 295 -31.57 14.97 -13.14
CA ARG A 295 -32.34 15.21 -11.92
C ARG A 295 -31.69 16.22 -10.97
N ASN A 296 -30.53 16.78 -11.35
CA ASN A 296 -29.73 17.69 -10.52
C ASN A 296 -29.48 17.17 -9.08
N LEU A 297 -29.22 15.86 -8.95
CA LEU A 297 -29.01 15.22 -7.65
C LEU A 297 -27.57 15.42 -7.16
N HIS A 298 -27.45 15.96 -5.95
CA HIS A 298 -26.21 16.10 -5.22
C HIS A 298 -25.76 14.77 -4.58
N ARG A 299 -24.52 14.72 -4.08
CA ARG A 299 -23.95 13.48 -3.48
C ARG A 299 -24.71 13.10 -2.21
N GLU A 300 -25.19 14.11 -1.50
CA GLU A 300 -25.97 14.04 -0.27
C GLU A 300 -27.32 13.35 -0.52
N ASP A 301 -27.98 13.66 -1.64
CA ASP A 301 -29.26 13.05 -2.01
C ASP A 301 -29.12 11.54 -2.27
N ILE A 302 -28.03 11.14 -2.93
CA ILE A 302 -27.72 9.72 -3.17
C ILE A 302 -27.38 9.03 -1.85
N ARG A 303 -26.65 9.70 -0.95
CA ARG A 303 -26.30 9.15 0.36
C ARG A 303 -27.51 8.96 1.26
N ALA A 304 -28.49 9.86 1.19
CA ALA A 304 -29.76 9.72 1.91
C ALA A 304 -30.55 8.49 1.43
N GLN A 305 -30.41 8.09 0.17
CA GLN A 305 -31.08 6.91 -0.41
C GLN A 305 -30.31 5.59 -0.17
N SER A 306 -28.98 5.65 -0.11
CA SER A 306 -28.14 4.44 -0.04
C SER A 306 -28.06 3.84 1.36
N GLU A 307 -28.26 4.64 2.41
CA GLU A 307 -28.12 4.25 3.83
C GLU A 307 -26.77 3.62 4.23
N VAL A 308 -25.75 3.68 3.36
CA VAL A 308 -24.43 3.09 3.63
C VAL A 308 -23.60 3.96 4.58
N ARG A 309 -22.66 3.34 5.29
CA ARG A 309 -21.76 4.08 6.18
C ARG A 309 -20.72 4.87 5.38
N ASP A 310 -20.43 6.09 5.83
CA ASP A 310 -19.33 6.88 5.28
C ASP A 310 -17.97 6.17 5.52
N PRO A 311 -17.21 5.85 4.45
CA PRO A 311 -15.91 5.18 4.57
C PRO A 311 -14.91 5.99 5.38
N LEU A 312 -14.92 7.32 5.31
CA LEU A 312 -13.99 8.15 6.07
C LEU A 312 -14.26 8.06 7.58
N LEU A 313 -15.52 7.92 7.98
CA LEU A 313 -15.86 7.66 9.39
C LEU A 313 -15.43 6.29 9.85
N VAL A 314 -15.60 5.26 9.00
CA VAL A 314 -15.11 3.91 9.29
C VAL A 314 -13.60 3.89 9.42
N ILE A 315 -12.88 4.55 8.51
CA ILE A 315 -11.43 4.72 8.55
C ILE A 315 -11.00 5.43 9.83
N LYS A 316 -11.65 6.55 10.18
CA LYS A 316 -11.33 7.33 11.38
C LYS A 316 -11.55 6.49 12.65
N LYS A 317 -12.68 5.78 12.73
CA LYS A 317 -12.97 4.85 13.83
C LYS A 317 -11.90 3.77 13.97
N LYS A 318 -11.50 3.15 12.85
CA LYS A 318 -10.43 2.14 12.79
C LYS A 318 -9.10 2.69 13.31
N LYS A 319 -8.69 3.85 12.80
CA LYS A 319 -7.44 4.52 13.19
C LYS A 319 -7.42 4.90 14.67
N LEU A 320 -8.48 5.51 15.19
CA LEU A 320 -8.57 5.85 16.61
C LEU A 320 -8.64 4.59 17.48
N GLY A 321 -9.38 3.56 17.07
CA GLY A 321 -9.42 2.27 17.76
C GLY A 321 -8.03 1.64 17.89
N TRP A 322 -7.27 1.64 16.79
CA TRP A 322 -5.90 1.15 16.74
C TRP A 322 -4.94 1.98 17.62
N ALA A 323 -5.02 3.30 17.54
CA ALA A 323 -4.20 4.19 18.37
C ALA A 323 -4.41 3.94 19.86
N GLY A 324 -5.66 3.86 20.30
CA GLY A 324 -5.97 3.51 21.69
C GLY A 324 -5.48 2.12 22.08
N HIS A 325 -5.62 1.13 21.18
CA HIS A 325 -5.13 -0.22 21.43
C HIS A 325 -3.61 -0.24 21.68
N ILE A 326 -2.83 0.49 20.86
CA ILE A 326 -1.37 0.51 20.98
C ILE A 326 -0.90 1.25 22.23
N MET A 327 -1.49 2.39 22.55
CA MET A 327 -1.06 3.17 23.73
C MET A 327 -1.30 2.43 25.05
N ARG A 328 -2.24 1.49 25.08
CA ARG A 328 -2.54 0.63 26.23
C ARG A 328 -1.83 -0.71 26.21
N ARG A 329 -1.03 -0.98 25.17
CA ARG A 329 -0.30 -2.23 24.99
C ARG A 329 1.04 -2.16 25.72
N ASN A 330 1.34 -3.17 26.53
CA ASN A 330 2.54 -3.26 27.37
C ASN A 330 3.35 -4.55 27.13
N ASP A 331 3.23 -5.18 25.95
CA ASP A 331 3.84 -6.49 25.66
C ASP A 331 5.25 -6.39 25.04
N GLY A 332 5.93 -5.26 25.20
CA GLY A 332 7.29 -5.03 24.68
C GLY A 332 7.42 -5.05 23.15
N ARG A 333 6.32 -5.18 22.39
CA ARG A 333 6.41 -5.28 20.94
C ARG A 333 6.76 -3.96 20.28
N TRP A 334 7.56 -4.09 19.23
CA TRP A 334 7.98 -3.00 18.34
C TRP A 334 6.82 -2.16 17.78
N THR A 335 5.58 -2.66 17.73
CA THR A 335 4.40 -1.90 17.27
C THR A 335 4.31 -0.51 17.88
N ARG A 336 4.52 -0.43 19.21
CA ARG A 336 4.42 0.83 19.93
C ARG A 336 5.66 1.68 19.67
N LEU A 337 6.85 1.07 19.81
CA LEU A 337 8.12 1.73 19.57
C LEU A 337 8.15 2.39 18.20
N VAL A 338 7.81 1.66 17.13
CA VAL A 338 7.81 2.16 15.74
C VAL A 338 6.80 3.30 15.52
N GLN A 339 5.65 3.27 16.20
CA GLN A 339 4.66 4.36 16.06
C GLN A 339 5.00 5.61 16.88
N GLU A 340 5.71 5.44 17.98
CA GLU A 340 6.25 6.53 18.80
C GLU A 340 7.66 6.95 18.32
N TRP A 341 8.28 6.20 17.40
CA TRP A 341 9.67 6.37 17.02
C TRP A 341 9.92 7.70 16.32
N TYR A 342 10.99 8.36 16.75
CA TYR A 342 11.52 9.58 16.17
C TYR A 342 13.02 9.34 15.90
N PRO A 343 13.53 9.61 14.67
CA PRO A 343 14.95 9.48 14.39
C PRO A 343 15.73 10.48 15.24
N ILE A 344 16.48 9.97 16.22
CA ILE A 344 17.29 10.77 17.15
C ILE A 344 18.51 11.29 16.36
N GLY A 345 18.83 12.58 16.51
CA GLY A 345 19.97 13.21 15.85
C GLY A 345 19.70 13.79 14.46
N GLU A 346 18.57 13.47 13.82
CA GLU A 346 18.16 14.08 12.56
C GLU A 346 17.07 15.14 12.74
N LYS A 347 17.30 16.33 12.17
CA LYS A 347 16.27 17.37 12.08
C LYS A 347 15.39 17.14 10.86
N ARG A 348 14.08 17.36 11.02
CA ARG A 348 13.15 17.30 9.89
C ARG A 348 13.50 18.39 8.86
N PRO A 349 13.39 18.09 7.54
CA PRO A 349 13.51 19.10 6.51
C PRO A 349 12.55 20.27 6.77
N VAL A 350 13.04 21.49 6.57
CA VAL A 350 12.25 22.72 6.72
C VAL A 350 11.20 22.81 5.61
N GLY A 351 10.04 23.41 5.90
CA GLY A 351 8.97 23.63 4.93
C GLY A 351 7.80 22.66 5.12
N ARG A 352 7.51 21.84 4.10
CA ARG A 352 6.37 20.89 4.08
C ARG A 352 6.86 19.44 4.22
N PRO A 353 7.38 19.02 5.39
CA PRO A 353 7.80 17.64 5.60
C PRO A 353 6.61 16.70 5.50
N ARG A 354 6.87 15.43 5.16
CA ARG A 354 5.84 14.40 5.11
C ARG A 354 5.23 14.19 6.50
N MET A 355 3.90 14.17 6.54
CA MET A 355 3.12 13.94 7.76
C MET A 355 3.27 12.49 8.23
N ARG A 356 3.66 12.29 9.49
CA ARG A 356 3.68 10.97 10.14
C ARG A 356 2.28 10.57 10.59
N TRP A 357 2.13 9.28 10.90
CA TRP A 357 0.89 8.75 11.44
C TRP A 357 0.51 9.43 12.77
N SER A 358 1.47 9.59 13.69
CA SER A 358 1.26 10.26 14.98
C SER A 358 0.95 11.76 14.86
N ASP A 359 1.58 12.46 13.90
CA ASP A 359 1.33 13.89 13.65
C ASP A 359 -0.16 14.17 13.38
N SER A 360 -0.83 13.28 12.63
CA SER A 360 -2.27 13.44 12.35
C SER A 360 -3.14 13.31 13.60
N LEU A 361 -2.78 12.42 14.52
CA LEU A 361 -3.48 12.27 15.80
C LEU A 361 -3.18 13.44 16.74
N GLN A 362 -1.94 13.94 16.72
CA GLN A 362 -1.56 15.11 17.50
C GLN A 362 -2.35 16.33 17.04
N LYS A 363 -2.49 16.55 15.74
CA LYS A 363 -3.26 17.66 15.18
C LYS A 363 -4.75 17.57 15.51
N GLU A 364 -5.33 16.38 15.39
CA GLU A 364 -6.78 16.19 15.53
C GLU A 364 -7.24 16.07 17.00
N ILE A 365 -6.47 15.36 17.83
CA ILE A 365 -6.96 14.85 19.13
C ILE A 365 -6.28 15.52 20.33
N SER A 366 -5.02 15.97 20.22
CA SER A 366 -4.34 16.60 21.35
C SER A 366 -5.04 17.90 21.77
N LEU A 367 -4.98 18.20 23.06
CA LEU A 367 -5.52 19.42 23.64
C LEU A 367 -4.44 20.49 23.69
N PHE A 368 -4.75 21.66 23.14
CA PHE A 368 -3.87 22.83 23.11
C PHE A 368 -4.53 23.99 23.85
N ASP A 369 -3.69 24.81 24.48
CA ASP A 369 -4.05 26.11 25.03
C ASP A 369 -3.25 27.18 24.26
N GLY A 370 -3.91 27.83 23.30
CA GLY A 370 -3.22 28.58 22.25
C GLY A 370 -2.24 27.69 21.49
N ASN A 371 -0.96 28.06 21.50
CA ASN A 371 0.13 27.29 20.88
C ASN A 371 0.76 26.24 21.83
N HIS A 372 0.37 26.21 23.11
CA HIS A 372 0.96 25.31 24.09
C HIS A 372 0.23 23.97 24.15
N LEU A 373 0.97 22.86 24.07
CA LEU A 373 0.41 21.52 24.17
C LEU A 373 0.04 21.21 25.63
N LYS A 374 -1.25 21.20 25.95
CA LYS A 374 -1.76 20.89 27.30
C LYS A 374 -1.83 19.39 27.57
N THR A 375 -2.34 18.62 26.62
CA THR A 375 -2.45 17.16 26.77
C THR A 375 -2.24 16.47 25.44
N HIS A 376 -1.20 15.65 25.37
CA HIS A 376 -0.92 14.85 24.18
C HIS A 376 -1.95 13.72 24.04
N TRP A 377 -2.39 13.45 22.81
CA TRP A 377 -3.40 12.41 22.52
C TRP A 377 -3.04 11.03 23.09
N SER A 378 -1.75 10.68 23.16
CA SER A 378 -1.30 9.40 23.70
C SER A 378 -1.61 9.25 25.19
N THR A 379 -1.60 10.35 25.96
CA THR A 379 -1.98 10.36 27.38
C THR A 379 -3.47 10.07 27.53
N ILE A 380 -4.31 10.71 26.70
CA ILE A 380 -5.76 10.48 26.69
C ILE A 380 -6.07 9.04 26.27
N ALA A 381 -5.31 8.50 25.31
CA ALA A 381 -5.47 7.15 24.81
C ALA A 381 -5.17 6.04 25.83
N LYS A 382 -4.38 6.32 26.87
CA LYS A 382 -4.11 5.35 27.95
C LYS A 382 -5.36 5.03 28.77
N ASP A 383 -6.23 6.02 29.00
CA ASP A 383 -7.52 5.80 29.62
C ASP A 383 -8.53 5.25 28.60
N ARG A 384 -9.03 4.04 28.84
CA ARG A 384 -9.99 3.37 27.96
C ARG A 384 -11.31 4.12 27.86
N MET A 385 -11.81 4.70 28.95
CA MET A 385 -13.09 5.40 29.00
C MET A 385 -12.98 6.77 28.35
N ALA A 386 -11.95 7.53 28.68
CA ALA A 386 -11.66 8.81 28.01
C ALA A 386 -11.48 8.62 26.51
N TRP A 387 -10.73 7.60 26.08
CA TRP A 387 -10.52 7.31 24.67
C TRP A 387 -11.80 6.87 23.94
N LYS A 388 -12.66 6.09 24.58
CA LYS A 388 -13.99 5.74 24.02
C LYS A 388 -14.86 6.99 23.83
N ALA A 389 -14.79 7.96 24.75
CA ALA A 389 -15.49 9.23 24.61
C ALA A 389 -14.94 10.04 23.41
N VAL A 390 -13.62 10.14 23.26
CA VAL A 390 -12.99 10.78 22.08
C VAL A 390 -13.45 10.12 20.77
N ILE A 391 -13.43 8.78 20.69
CA ILE A 391 -13.91 8.05 19.51
C ILE A 391 -15.38 8.37 19.24
N ARG A 392 -16.22 8.33 20.28
CA ARG A 392 -17.65 8.64 20.16
C ARG A 392 -17.86 10.05 19.66
N ASP A 393 -17.21 11.05 20.25
CA ASP A 393 -17.30 12.44 19.85
C ASP A 393 -16.90 12.59 18.38
N HIS A 394 -15.77 12.04 17.95
CA HIS A 394 -15.30 12.19 16.56
C HIS A 394 -16.12 11.43 15.52
N ILE A 395 -16.95 10.47 15.94
CA ILE A 395 -17.88 9.73 15.06
C ILE A 395 -19.29 10.35 15.11
N ASN A 396 -19.74 10.81 16.27
CA ASN A 396 -21.09 11.33 16.52
C ASN A 396 -21.20 12.85 16.39
N LEU A 397 -20.10 13.61 16.37
CA LEU A 397 -20.10 15.07 16.12
C LEU A 397 -20.69 15.43 14.75
N LEU A 398 -20.80 14.47 13.82
CA LEU A 398 -21.60 14.63 12.59
C LEU A 398 -23.10 14.67 12.82
N PHE A 399 -23.60 13.96 13.84
CA PHE A 399 -25.03 13.87 14.10
C PHE A 399 -25.53 15.06 14.92
N ILE A 400 -24.74 15.53 15.89
CA ILE A 400 -25.14 16.62 16.81
C ILE A 400 -25.06 17.99 16.12
N VAL A 401 -24.00 18.27 15.35
CA VAL A 401 -23.88 19.54 14.61
C VAL A 401 -24.96 19.65 13.53
N PHE A 402 -25.24 18.54 12.83
CA PHE A 402 -26.31 18.50 11.83
C PHE A 402 -27.70 18.70 12.47
N HIS A 403 -27.96 18.08 13.62
CA HIS A 403 -29.26 18.20 14.29
C HIS A 403 -29.48 19.59 14.93
N GLU A 404 -28.45 20.24 15.46
CA GLU A 404 -28.54 21.61 15.98
C GLU A 404 -28.65 22.66 14.86
N MET A 405 -27.91 22.51 13.75
CA MET A 405 -28.04 23.40 12.59
C MET A 405 -29.43 23.33 11.94
N MET A 406 -30.05 22.15 11.90
CA MET A 406 -31.41 21.97 11.39
C MET A 406 -32.48 22.56 12.33
N LYS A 407 -32.18 22.72 13.63
CA LYS A 407 -33.09 23.36 14.58
C LYS A 407 -33.00 24.88 14.59
N SER A 408 -31.85 25.47 14.18
CA SER A 408 -31.65 26.92 14.24
C SER A 408 -32.18 27.68 13.01
N ASN A 409 -32.37 27.02 11.88
CA ASN A 409 -32.81 27.67 10.63
C ASN A 409 -34.27 27.36 10.30
N ASN A 410 -35.17 28.25 10.74
CA ASN A 410 -36.56 28.32 10.28
C ASN A 410 -36.65 28.97 8.88
N ALA A 411 -35.74 28.63 7.95
CA ALA A 411 -35.56 29.30 6.66
C ALA A 411 -35.76 28.34 5.48
N LYS A 412 -36.61 28.74 4.53
CA LYS A 412 -36.88 28.03 3.27
C LYS A 412 -35.59 27.82 2.46
N PRO A 413 -35.47 26.72 1.70
CA PRO A 413 -34.26 26.36 0.99
C PRO A 413 -34.22 27.13 -0.34
N ASP A 414 -33.56 28.28 -0.35
CA ASP A 414 -33.11 28.86 -1.60
C ASP A 414 -31.75 29.53 -1.41
N THR A 415 -30.91 29.39 -2.43
CA THR A 415 -29.53 29.88 -2.57
C THR A 415 -28.38 29.08 -1.91
N LYS A 416 -27.78 28.20 -2.74
CA LYS A 416 -26.33 28.19 -3.04
C LYS A 416 -25.37 28.17 -1.84
N TYR A 417 -25.45 27.15 -0.98
CA TYR A 417 -24.36 26.80 -0.06
C TYR A 417 -23.58 25.58 -0.58
N SER A 418 -22.36 25.85 -1.03
CA SER A 418 -21.33 24.85 -1.28
C SER A 418 -20.96 24.21 0.07
N TRP A 419 -21.52 23.03 0.35
CA TRP A 419 -21.16 22.23 1.53
C TRP A 419 -19.80 21.55 1.30
N GLU A 420 -18.72 22.32 1.47
CA GLU A 420 -17.37 21.77 1.58
C GLU A 420 -17.26 20.94 2.86
N TYR A 421 -17.17 19.62 2.71
CA TYR A 421 -16.96 18.69 3.81
C TYR A 421 -15.55 18.89 4.44
N TYR A 422 -15.54 19.47 5.65
CA TYR A 422 -14.43 19.59 6.61
C TYR A 422 -13.19 20.40 6.18
N ASP A 423 -13.30 21.73 6.35
CA ASP A 423 -12.14 22.55 6.69
C ASP A 423 -11.84 22.42 8.21
N LEU A 424 -10.56 22.31 8.57
CA LEU A 424 -10.07 22.15 9.95
C LEU A 424 -10.48 23.32 10.87
N ASN A 425 -10.86 24.46 10.27
CA ASN A 425 -11.35 25.67 10.94
C ASN A 425 -12.74 25.51 11.60
N GLU A 426 -13.60 24.58 11.13
CA GLU A 426 -14.92 24.38 11.76
C GLU A 426 -14.83 23.59 13.07
N THR A 427 -13.83 22.74 13.23
CA THR A 427 -13.50 22.11 14.53
C THR A 427 -13.13 23.16 15.58
N GLU A 428 -12.50 24.26 15.18
CA GLU A 428 -12.20 25.40 16.07
C GLU A 428 -13.45 26.22 16.37
N ARG A 429 -14.37 26.42 15.41
CA ARG A 429 -15.69 27.02 15.68
C ARG A 429 -16.53 26.15 16.62
N ALA A 430 -16.58 24.84 16.42
CA ALA A 430 -17.28 23.90 17.29
C ALA A 430 -16.68 23.87 18.71
N ARG A 431 -15.34 23.97 18.85
CA ARG A 431 -14.67 24.18 20.15
C ARG A 431 -15.03 25.52 20.78
N ARG A 432 -15.14 26.60 20.00
CA ARG A 432 -15.56 27.94 20.47
C ARG A 432 -17.01 27.96 20.97
N VAL A 433 -17.89 27.21 20.31
CA VAL A 433 -19.30 27.02 20.75
C VAL A 433 -19.37 26.14 22.01
N ARG A 434 -18.58 25.06 22.10
CA ARG A 434 -18.48 24.22 23.31
C ARG A 434 -17.98 25.00 24.53
N GLY A 435 -16.96 25.85 24.35
CA GLY A 435 -16.43 26.73 25.40
C GLY A 435 -17.43 27.79 25.88
N LYS A 436 -18.31 28.29 25.00
CA LYS A 436 -19.42 29.16 25.42
C LYS A 436 -20.47 28.39 26.21
N TRP A 437 -20.82 27.17 25.79
CA TRP A 437 -21.84 26.33 26.43
C TRP A 437 -21.44 25.84 27.84
N GLU A 438 -20.17 25.54 28.07
CA GLU A 438 -19.65 25.16 29.40
C GLU A 438 -19.62 26.35 30.38
N ASN A 439 -19.48 27.59 29.89
CA ASN A 439 -19.57 28.79 30.72
C ASN A 439 -21.02 29.13 31.11
N THR A 440 -22.01 28.89 30.23
CA THR A 440 -23.43 29.13 30.54
C THR A 440 -24.01 28.13 31.55
N LYS A 441 -23.34 27.01 31.83
CA LYS A 441 -23.71 26.07 32.90
C LYS A 441 -23.03 26.35 34.25
N ARG A 442 -22.09 27.30 34.30
CA ARG A 442 -21.39 27.72 35.53
C ARG A 442 -21.94 29.02 36.13
N THR A 443 -22.86 29.69 35.44
CA THR A 443 -23.74 30.75 35.95
C THR A 443 -25.13 30.18 36.14
#